data_AF-A0A3C1LJU6-F1
#
_entry.id   AF-A0A3C1LJU6-F1
#
_cell.length_a   1.000
_cell.length_b   1.000
_cell.length_c   1.000
_cell.angle_alpha   90.00
_cell.angle_beta   90.00
_cell.angle_gamma   90.00
#
_symmetry.space_group_name_H-M   'P 1'
#
loop_
_entity.id
_entity.type
_entity.pdbx_description
1 polymer ?
#
loop_
_entity_poly.entity_id
_entity_poly.type
_entity_poly.pdbx_seq_one_letter_code
_entity_poly.pdbx_strand_id
1 'polypeptide(L)'
;MSTEAVLHTSAAVGHAHDVHHHEEHHHHESFISKYVFSMDHKMIAKQFLVTGMVWAVIGGLMSVLFRLQLGYPDSTFPWLEDILGKWAKGGRISAEAYYALVTTHGTVLVFFVLTAGLSGTFSNLLIPLQVGARDMASPFMNMLSYWFFFTAS
;
A
#
# COMPACT_ATOMS: atom_id res chain seq x y z
N MET A 1 61.60 -63.34 -7.29
CA MET A 1 60.18 -63.48 -7.65
C MET A 1 59.64 -62.09 -7.95
N SER A 2 59.25 -61.86 -9.21
CA SER A 2 58.36 -60.80 -9.74
C SER A 2 58.72 -59.35 -9.38
N THR A 3 59.45 -58.58 -10.20
CA THR A 3 59.20 -58.12 -11.60
C THR A 3 58.00 -57.17 -11.70
N GLU A 4 58.34 -55.89 -11.88
CA GLU A 4 57.67 -54.79 -12.59
C GLU A 4 56.17 -54.54 -12.42
N ALA A 5 55.85 -53.37 -11.84
CA ALA A 5 55.05 -52.34 -12.51
C ALA A 5 55.08 -51.04 -11.68
N VAL A 6 56.07 -50.21 -11.99
CA VAL A 6 56.09 -48.79 -11.63
C VAL A 6 54.99 -48.10 -12.43
N LEU A 7 54.03 -47.47 -11.74
CA LEU A 7 53.18 -46.43 -12.33
C LEU A 7 53.35 -45.14 -11.52
N HIS A 8 54.43 -44.44 -11.85
CA HIS A 8 54.46 -42.99 -11.77
C HIS A 8 53.46 -42.44 -12.79
N THR A 9 52.43 -41.73 -12.31
CA THR A 9 51.79 -40.65 -13.06
C THR A 9 51.54 -39.50 -12.09
N SER A 10 52.54 -38.62 -11.99
CA SER A 10 52.27 -37.20 -11.75
C SER A 10 51.83 -36.62 -13.08
N ALA A 11 50.55 -36.30 -13.21
CA ALA A 11 50.07 -35.45 -14.29
C ALA A 11 48.89 -34.61 -13.80
N ALA A 12 49.15 -33.31 -13.77
CA ALA A 12 48.21 -32.22 -13.98
C ALA A 12 47.02 -32.09 -13.01
N VAL A 13 47.18 -31.09 -12.14
CA VAL A 13 46.13 -30.15 -11.73
C VAL A 13 45.17 -29.89 -12.89
N GLY A 14 44.01 -30.56 -12.86
CA GLY A 14 42.82 -30.18 -13.59
C GLY A 14 41.91 -29.43 -12.64
N HIS A 15 42.03 -28.11 -12.61
CA HIS A 15 41.00 -27.24 -12.03
C HIS A 15 39.72 -27.48 -12.84
N ALA A 16 38.86 -28.39 -12.39
CA ALA A 16 37.48 -28.47 -12.81
C ALA A 16 36.79 -27.25 -12.20
N HIS A 17 36.81 -26.15 -12.94
CA HIS A 17 35.99 -24.99 -12.69
C HIS A 17 34.56 -25.42 -13.03
N ASP A 18 33.84 -25.99 -12.06
CA ASP A 18 32.40 -26.16 -12.12
C ASP A 18 31.79 -24.75 -12.08
N VAL A 19 31.81 -24.11 -13.24
CA VAL A 19 31.01 -22.93 -13.53
C VAL A 19 29.58 -23.44 -13.64
N HIS A 20 28.87 -23.40 -12.51
CA HIS A 20 27.42 -23.44 -12.51
C HIS A 20 26.89 -22.22 -13.27
N HIS A 21 26.81 -22.37 -14.59
CA HIS A 21 26.07 -21.47 -15.47
C HIS A 21 24.58 -21.59 -15.14
N HIS A 22 24.03 -20.47 -14.67
CA HIS A 22 22.68 -19.98 -14.89
C HIS A 22 21.56 -21.01 -15.07
N GLU A 23 20.82 -21.24 -13.99
CA GLU A 23 19.36 -21.15 -14.11
C GLU A 23 18.91 -19.98 -13.23
N GLU A 24 19.07 -18.75 -13.76
CA GLU A 24 18.16 -17.69 -13.37
C GLU A 24 16.77 -18.10 -13.84
N HIS A 25 16.06 -18.83 -12.97
CA HIS A 25 14.62 -18.95 -13.07
C HIS A 25 14.06 -17.54 -12.87
N HIS A 26 14.04 -16.75 -13.94
CA HIS A 26 13.19 -15.59 -14.08
C HIS A 26 11.75 -16.08 -14.01
N HIS A 27 11.27 -16.36 -12.79
CA HIS A 27 9.86 -16.47 -12.52
C HIS A 27 9.29 -15.14 -12.99
N HIS A 28 8.57 -15.21 -14.11
CA HIS A 28 7.79 -14.13 -14.67
C HIS A 28 6.66 -13.87 -13.66
N GLU A 29 7.00 -13.22 -12.54
CA GLU A 29 6.02 -12.81 -11.56
C GLU A 29 5.04 -11.90 -12.28
N SER A 30 3.79 -12.35 -12.35
CA SER A 30 2.73 -11.55 -12.96
C SER A 30 2.72 -10.17 -12.30
N PHE A 31 2.40 -9.13 -13.07
CA PHE A 31 2.26 -7.77 -12.54
C PHE A 31 1.37 -7.73 -11.27
N ILE A 32 0.42 -8.68 -11.17
CA ILE A 32 -0.46 -8.92 -10.03
C ILE A 32 0.32 -9.49 -8.82
N SER A 33 1.14 -10.53 -8.98
CA SER A 33 1.98 -11.04 -7.87
C SER A 33 2.89 -9.93 -7.31
N LYS A 34 3.50 -9.15 -8.21
CA LYS A 34 4.50 -8.16 -7.84
C LYS A 34 3.94 -6.90 -7.18
N TYR A 35 2.77 -6.42 -7.58
CA TYR A 35 2.18 -5.16 -7.09
C TYR A 35 0.92 -5.33 -6.25
N VAL A 36 0.20 -6.44 -6.37
CA VAL A 36 -1.08 -6.70 -5.67
C VAL A 36 -0.82 -7.67 -4.51
N PHE A 37 -0.09 -8.77 -4.74
CA PHE A 37 0.26 -9.74 -3.70
C PHE A 37 1.73 -9.68 -3.27
N SER A 38 2.28 -8.46 -3.19
CA SER A 38 3.67 -8.27 -2.76
C SER A 38 3.81 -8.44 -1.26
N MET A 39 4.81 -9.21 -0.82
CA MET A 39 5.16 -9.35 0.60
C MET A 39 6.16 -8.28 1.08
N ASP A 40 6.74 -7.47 0.19
CA ASP A 40 7.71 -6.44 0.55
C ASP A 40 7.04 -5.28 1.32
N HIS A 41 7.50 -5.01 2.55
CA HIS A 41 7.03 -3.89 3.38
C HIS A 41 7.08 -2.53 2.66
N LYS A 42 8.01 -2.31 1.73
CA LYS A 42 8.08 -1.06 0.95
C LYS A 42 6.95 -0.93 -0.05
N MET A 43 6.57 -2.05 -0.67
CA MET A 43 5.45 -2.08 -1.61
C MET A 43 4.13 -1.90 -0.87
N ILE A 44 3.96 -2.59 0.26
CA ILE A 44 2.79 -2.44 1.13
C ILE A 44 2.66 -1.01 1.67
N ALA A 45 3.77 -0.39 2.09
CA ALA A 45 3.77 1.01 2.52
C ALA A 45 3.31 1.96 1.40
N LYS A 46 3.74 1.75 0.15
CA LYS A 46 3.28 2.55 -1.00
C LYS A 46 1.79 2.37 -1.26
N GLN A 47 1.28 1.14 -1.13
CA GLN A 47 -0.14 0.86 -1.29
C GLN A 47 -0.98 1.62 -0.24
N PHE A 48 -0.57 1.58 1.03
CA PHE A 48 -1.20 2.38 2.09
C PHE A 48 -1.08 3.89 1.87
N LEU A 49 0.04 4.37 1.33
CA LEU A 49 0.23 5.79 1.03
C LEU A 49 -0.74 6.27 -0.05
N VAL A 50 -0.90 5.48 -1.12
CA VAL A 50 -1.78 5.82 -2.24
C VAL A 50 -3.24 5.81 -1.78
N THR A 51 -3.68 4.77 -1.07
CA THR A 51 -5.06 4.71 -0.56
C THR A 51 -5.33 5.82 0.46
N GLY A 52 -4.39 6.05 1.38
CA GLY A 52 -4.46 7.15 2.35
C GLY A 52 -4.55 8.52 1.69
N MET A 53 -3.81 8.76 0.61
CA MET A 53 -3.87 10.01 -0.15
C MET A 53 -5.23 10.22 -0.82
N VAL A 54 -5.81 9.17 -1.42
CA VAL A 54 -7.14 9.23 -2.02
C VAL A 54 -8.18 9.59 -0.97
N TRP A 55 -8.17 8.92 0.19
CA TRP A 55 -9.07 9.23 1.31
C TRP A 55 -8.83 10.61 1.91
N ALA A 56 -7.58 11.10 1.93
CA ALA A 56 -7.25 12.45 2.39
C ALA A 56 -7.87 13.53 1.49
N VAL A 57 -7.84 13.32 0.17
CA VAL A 57 -8.50 14.24 -0.78
C VAL A 57 -10.01 14.21 -0.61
N ILE A 58 -10.62 13.02 -0.48
CA ILE A 58 -12.08 12.88 -0.27
C ILE A 58 -12.50 13.54 1.05
N GLY A 59 -11.80 13.23 2.14
CA GLY A 59 -12.05 13.83 3.46
C GLY A 59 -11.84 15.34 3.45
N GLY A 60 -10.80 15.82 2.77
CA GLY A 60 -10.54 17.26 2.60
C GLY A 60 -11.65 17.96 1.82
N LEU A 61 -12.14 17.37 0.73
CA LEU A 61 -13.24 17.90 -0.06
C LEU A 61 -14.51 18.00 0.78
N MET A 62 -14.84 16.97 1.56
CA MET A 62 -15.98 17.04 2.49
C MET A 62 -15.84 18.20 3.49
N SER A 63 -14.62 18.49 3.96
CA SER A 63 -14.36 19.65 4.83
C SER A 63 -14.73 20.97 4.17
N VAL A 64 -14.36 21.12 2.90
CA VAL A 64 -14.68 22.32 2.12
C VAL A 64 -16.19 22.45 1.95
N LEU A 65 -16.90 21.36 1.68
CA LEU A 65 -18.36 21.38 1.45
C LEU A 65 -19.15 21.91 2.65
N PHE A 66 -18.92 21.40 3.87
CA PHE A 66 -19.66 21.91 5.04
C PHE A 66 -19.20 23.31 5.46
N ARG A 67 -17.94 23.69 5.20
CA ARG A 67 -17.45 25.06 5.45
C ARG A 67 -18.08 26.06 4.49
N LEU A 68 -18.28 25.69 3.23
CA LEU A 68 -19.00 26.52 2.25
C LEU A 68 -20.46 26.76 2.69
N GLN A 69 -21.14 25.72 3.18
CA GLN A 69 -22.48 25.85 3.74
C GLN A 69 -22.53 26.78 4.96
N LEU A 70 -21.50 26.75 5.82
CA LEU A 70 -21.40 27.62 7.00
C LEU A 70 -21.11 29.08 6.62
N GLY A 71 -20.30 29.31 5.58
CA GLY A 71 -19.90 30.64 5.11
C GLY A 71 -20.96 31.36 4.26
N TYR A 72 -21.78 30.61 3.51
CA TYR A 72 -22.83 31.16 2.67
C TYR A 72 -24.16 30.42 2.89
N PRO A 73 -24.82 30.62 4.05
CA PRO A 73 -26.01 29.87 4.42
C PRO A 73 -27.19 30.08 3.45
N ASP A 74 -27.28 31.24 2.80
CA ASP A 74 -28.39 31.64 1.90
C ASP A 74 -28.05 31.56 0.41
N SER A 75 -26.83 31.17 0.04
CA SER A 75 -26.47 30.99 -1.37
C SER A 75 -26.81 29.59 -1.84
N THR A 76 -27.66 29.51 -2.85
CA THR A 76 -27.99 28.26 -3.54
C THR A 76 -26.85 27.91 -4.49
N PHE A 77 -26.22 26.74 -4.30
CA PHE A 77 -25.19 26.22 -5.19
C PHE A 77 -25.80 25.14 -6.11
N PRO A 78 -26.07 25.44 -7.40
CA PRO A 78 -26.70 24.50 -8.32
C PRO A 78 -25.83 23.27 -8.61
N TRP A 79 -24.50 23.45 -8.64
CA TRP A 79 -23.53 22.36 -8.84
C TRP A 79 -23.53 21.33 -7.70
N LEU A 80 -24.00 21.73 -6.52
CA LEU A 80 -24.07 20.87 -5.36
C LEU A 80 -25.23 19.86 -5.48
N GLU A 81 -26.28 20.22 -6.20
CA GLU A 81 -27.42 19.34 -6.51
C GLU A 81 -27.02 18.23 -7.48
N ASP A 82 -26.12 18.50 -8.43
CA ASP A 82 -25.58 17.48 -9.35
C ASP A 82 -24.65 16.48 -8.65
N ILE A 83 -23.92 16.91 -7.61
CA ILE A 83 -22.94 16.06 -6.90
C ILE A 83 -23.55 15.33 -5.70
N LEU A 84 -24.38 16.02 -4.90
CA LEU A 84 -24.98 15.49 -3.67
C LEU A 84 -26.43 14.99 -3.88
N GLY A 85 -27.04 15.26 -5.04
CA GLY A 85 -28.38 14.80 -5.38
C GLY A 85 -29.42 15.12 -4.30
N LYS A 86 -30.01 14.07 -3.74
CA LYS A 86 -31.07 14.16 -2.70
C LYS A 86 -30.62 14.90 -1.43
N TRP A 87 -29.31 14.97 -1.17
CA TRP A 87 -28.72 15.59 0.01
C TRP A 87 -28.57 17.12 -0.12
N ALA A 88 -28.73 17.67 -1.34
CA ALA A 88 -28.65 19.10 -1.64
C ALA A 88 -29.83 19.58 -2.51
N LYS A 89 -31.06 19.24 -2.10
CA LYS A 89 -32.28 19.58 -2.85
C LYS A 89 -32.50 21.09 -2.89
N GLY A 90 -32.56 21.68 -4.09
CA GLY A 90 -32.67 23.12 -4.29
C GLY A 90 -31.39 23.89 -3.97
N GLY A 91 -30.22 23.25 -4.14
CA GLY A 91 -28.87 23.80 -3.96
C GLY A 91 -28.53 24.28 -2.55
N ARG A 92 -29.26 23.81 -1.52
CA ARG A 92 -28.93 23.97 -0.10
C ARG A 92 -28.74 22.59 0.53
N ILE A 93 -27.70 22.43 1.36
CA ILE A 93 -27.52 21.21 2.16
C ILE A 93 -28.60 21.18 3.24
N SER A 94 -29.35 20.08 3.36
CA SER A 94 -30.33 19.92 4.44
C SER A 94 -29.62 19.78 5.80
N ALA A 95 -30.29 20.10 6.92
CA ALA A 95 -29.68 19.95 8.24
C ALA A 95 -29.18 18.52 8.50
N GLU A 96 -29.95 17.52 8.06
CA GLU A 96 -29.59 16.11 8.16
C GLU A 96 -28.36 15.76 7.32
N ALA A 97 -28.27 16.31 6.11
CA ALA A 97 -27.12 16.16 5.23
C ALA A 97 -25.85 16.78 5.82
N TYR A 98 -25.97 17.94 6.47
CA TYR A 98 -24.85 18.59 7.13
C TYR A 98 -24.29 17.73 8.27
N TYR A 99 -25.15 17.22 9.15
CA TYR A 99 -24.71 16.35 10.26
C TYR A 99 -24.12 15.04 9.77
N ALA A 100 -24.70 14.42 8.75
CA ALA A 100 -24.14 13.21 8.12
C ALA A 100 -22.76 13.49 7.52
N LEU A 101 -22.60 14.60 6.78
CA LEU A 101 -21.35 14.95 6.10
C LEU A 101 -20.22 15.26 7.10
N VAL A 102 -20.50 15.97 8.19
CA VAL A 102 -19.51 16.22 9.26
C VAL A 102 -19.12 14.92 9.97
N THR A 103 -20.09 14.04 10.25
CA THR A 103 -19.82 12.76 10.91
C THR A 103 -18.97 11.86 10.04
N THR A 104 -19.35 11.67 8.77
CA THR A 104 -18.60 10.84 7.83
C THR A 104 -17.21 11.44 7.54
N HIS A 105 -17.06 12.76 7.48
CA HIS A 105 -15.76 13.41 7.36
C HIS A 105 -14.82 13.03 8.52
N GLY A 106 -15.30 13.11 9.76
CA GLY A 106 -14.54 12.71 10.94
C GLY A 106 -14.13 11.23 10.89
N THR A 107 -15.08 10.35 10.56
CA THR A 107 -14.81 8.91 10.41
C THR A 107 -13.75 8.64 9.35
N VAL A 108 -13.84 9.27 8.18
CA VAL A 108 -12.88 9.09 7.09
C VAL A 108 -11.47 9.55 7.49
N LEU A 109 -11.35 10.73 8.11
CA LEU A 109 -10.04 11.24 8.53
C LEU A 109 -9.40 10.37 9.63
N VAL A 110 -10.18 9.94 10.61
CA VAL A 110 -9.64 9.17 11.75
C VAL A 110 -9.37 7.72 11.36
N PHE A 111 -10.31 7.04 10.73
CA PHE A 111 -10.18 5.60 10.47
C PHE A 111 -9.44 5.28 9.18
N PHE A 112 -9.57 6.10 8.13
CA PHE A 112 -8.92 5.79 6.86
C PHE A 112 -7.63 6.59 6.65
N VAL A 113 -7.65 7.92 6.85
CA VAL A 113 -6.45 8.75 6.61
C VAL A 113 -5.39 8.54 7.68
N LEU A 114 -5.76 8.60 8.95
CA LEU A 114 -4.84 8.38 10.08
C LEU A 114 -4.30 6.95 10.07
N THR A 115 -5.17 5.95 9.88
CA THR A 115 -4.73 4.55 9.85
C THR A 115 -3.90 4.24 8.62
N ALA A 116 -4.28 4.62 7.39
CA ALA A 116 -3.49 4.31 6.20
C ALA A 116 -2.24 5.18 6.09
N GLY A 117 -2.40 6.48 6.27
CA GLY A 117 -1.34 7.46 6.08
C GLY A 117 -0.30 7.42 7.21
N LEU A 118 -0.73 7.52 8.46
CA LEU A 118 0.21 7.55 9.58
C LEU A 118 0.65 6.15 9.99
N SER A 119 -0.29 5.28 10.37
CA SER A 119 0.04 3.95 10.87
C SER A 119 0.51 3.00 9.75
N GLY A 120 -0.28 2.82 8.71
CA GLY A 120 -0.05 1.83 7.64
C GLY A 120 1.15 2.16 6.77
N THR A 121 1.37 3.43 6.41
CA THR A 121 2.49 3.81 5.55
C THR A 121 3.80 3.91 6.34
N PHE A 122 3.85 4.73 7.40
CA PHE A 122 5.10 4.97 8.10
C PHE A 122 5.53 3.80 8.97
N SER A 123 4.61 3.04 9.57
CA SER A 123 5.02 1.85 10.34
C SER A 123 5.64 0.79 9.43
N ASN A 124 5.03 0.55 8.26
CA ASN A 124 5.56 -0.41 7.30
C ASN A 124 6.87 0.05 6.64
N LEU A 125 7.04 1.35 6.39
CA LEU A 125 8.26 1.87 5.77
C LEU A 125 9.40 2.07 6.78
N LEU A 126 9.13 2.73 7.90
CA LEU A 126 10.18 3.22 8.81
C LEU A 126 10.62 2.17 9.83
N ILE A 127 9.73 1.33 10.36
CA ILE A 127 10.10 0.40 11.44
C ILE A 127 11.21 -0.57 11.00
N PRO A 128 11.11 -1.28 9.86
CA PRO A 128 12.18 -2.17 9.43
C PRO A 128 13.49 -1.42 9.15
N LEU A 129 13.40 -0.23 8.55
CA LEU A 129 14.56 0.60 8.23
C LEU A 129 15.26 1.16 9.48
N GLN A 130 14.51 1.55 10.52
CA GLN A 130 15.06 2.06 11.78
C GLN A 130 15.70 0.95 12.63
N VAL A 131 15.15 -0.26 12.57
CA VAL A 131 15.69 -1.44 13.27
C VAL A 131 16.85 -2.08 12.49
N GLY A 132 17.05 -1.71 11.22
CA GLY A 132 18.06 -2.31 10.34
C GLY A 132 17.70 -3.73 9.88
N ALA A 133 16.43 -4.11 9.96
CA ALA A 133 15.94 -5.41 9.51
C ALA A 133 15.72 -5.42 7.99
N ARG A 134 15.85 -6.60 7.37
CA ARG A 134 15.59 -6.77 5.93
C ARG A 134 14.11 -6.57 5.58
N ASP A 135 13.20 -7.00 6.46
CA ASP A 135 11.76 -6.97 6.25
C ASP A 135 10.98 -7.02 7.59
N MET A 136 9.65 -6.93 7.53
CA MET A 136 8.74 -7.09 8.67
C MET A 136 8.80 -8.52 9.27
N ALA A 137 8.49 -8.65 10.57
CA ALA A 137 8.53 -9.93 11.28
C ALA A 137 7.58 -11.01 10.69
N SER A 138 6.46 -10.60 10.12
CA SER A 138 5.53 -11.47 9.37
C SER A 138 5.05 -10.77 8.09
N PRO A 139 5.74 -10.99 6.96
CA PRO A 139 5.40 -10.34 5.68
C PRO A 139 4.02 -10.71 5.15
N PHE A 140 3.59 -11.96 5.33
CA PHE A 140 2.28 -12.44 4.88
C PHE A 140 1.12 -11.78 5.64
N MET A 141 1.20 -11.70 6.97
CA MET A 141 0.17 -11.03 7.77
C MET A 141 0.08 -9.54 7.44
N ASN A 142 1.21 -8.92 7.10
CA ASN A 142 1.24 -7.52 6.71
C ASN A 142 0.50 -7.28 5.39
N MET A 143 0.77 -8.10 4.37
CA MET A 143 0.05 -8.04 3.10
C MET A 143 -1.46 -8.20 3.32
N LEU A 144 -1.88 -9.17 4.15
CA LEU A 144 -3.29 -9.34 4.48
C LEU A 144 -3.90 -8.12 5.18
N SER A 145 -3.15 -7.46 6.06
CA SER A 145 -3.63 -6.25 6.75
C SER A 145 -4.01 -5.13 5.78
N TYR A 146 -3.25 -4.96 4.70
CA TYR A 146 -3.58 -4.01 3.64
C TYR A 146 -4.86 -4.40 2.91
N TRP A 147 -5.05 -5.68 2.58
CA TRP A 147 -6.24 -6.15 1.89
C TRP A 147 -7.52 -6.01 2.73
N PHE A 148 -7.45 -6.29 4.02
CA PHE A 148 -8.58 -6.04 4.93
C PHE A 148 -8.88 -4.56 5.04
N PHE A 149 -7.85 -3.71 5.14
CA PHE A 149 -8.04 -2.27 5.14
C PHE A 149 -8.69 -1.77 3.85
N PHE A 150 -8.19 -2.20 2.69
CA PHE A 150 -8.71 -1.81 1.38
C PHE A 150 -10.15 -2.27 1.15
N THR A 151 -10.53 -3.44 1.67
CA THR A 151 -11.91 -3.94 1.57
C THR A 151 -12.86 -3.20 2.51
N ALA A 152 -12.37 -2.76 3.67
CA ALA A 152 -13.16 -2.03 4.66
C ALA A 152 -13.32 -0.53 4.32
N SER A 153 -12.42 0.02 3.50
CA SER A 153 -12.45 1.41 3.06
C SER A 153 -13.39 1.61 1.88
#